data_AF-A0A9E7AZ55-F1
#
_entry.id   AF-A0A9E7AZ55-F1
#
_cell.length_a   1.000
_cell.length_b   1.000
_cell.length_c   1.000
_cell.angle_alpha   90.00
_cell.angle_beta   90.00
_cell.angle_gamma   90.00
#
_symmetry.space_group_name_H-M   'P 1'
#
loop_
_entity.id
_entity.type
_entity.pdbx_description
1 polymer ?
#
loop_
_entity_poly.entity_id
_entity_poly.type
_entity_poly.pdbx_seq_one_letter_code
_entity_poly.pdbx_strand_id
1 'polypeptide(L)'
;MKSLKYIPLFIFFLLLAGFPGYAQPAEKPSTDEQLAAQYYQAGEYEKALVYYERLFGKKPIALYYNYYLSCMLAVNDFKKAEKVVKRQVRNFPYDLSYQVDLGRVYRAAGEEEKSKKTFVEAINRRKRLWKPSTRCSPTRTR
;
A
#
# COMPACT_ATOMS: atom_id res chain seq x y z
N MET A 1 47.26 -33.32 -28.62
CA MET A 1 45.93 -32.82 -29.04
C MET A 1 44.87 -33.06 -27.96
N LYS A 2 44.97 -32.40 -26.79
CA LYS A 2 44.01 -32.55 -25.67
C LYS A 2 43.15 -31.29 -25.42
N SER A 3 43.43 -30.18 -26.10
CA SER A 3 42.76 -28.89 -25.92
C SER A 3 41.36 -28.80 -26.55
N LEU A 4 41.00 -29.71 -27.47
CA LEU A 4 39.72 -29.66 -28.21
C LEU A 4 38.49 -30.07 -27.38
N LYS A 5 38.69 -30.75 -26.23
CA LYS A 5 37.61 -31.24 -25.36
C LYS A 5 37.05 -30.20 -24.39
N TYR A 6 37.78 -29.10 -24.16
CA TYR A 6 37.39 -28.03 -23.24
C TYR A 6 36.61 -26.90 -23.93
N ILE A 7 36.56 -26.92 -25.27
CA ILE A 7 35.82 -25.95 -26.09
C ILE A 7 34.31 -25.96 -25.78
N PRO A 8 33.61 -27.11 -25.70
CA PRO A 8 32.19 -27.11 -25.31
C PRO A 8 31.98 -26.73 -23.83
N LEU A 9 32.95 -27.01 -22.95
CA LEU A 9 32.90 -26.62 -21.54
C LEU A 9 33.05 -25.10 -21.36
N PHE A 10 33.87 -24.46 -22.22
CA PHE A 10 34.08 -23.03 -22.22
C PHE A 10 32.87 -22.26 -22.79
N ILE A 11 32.21 -22.81 -23.82
CA ILE A 11 30.97 -22.24 -24.39
C ILE A 11 29.82 -22.29 -23.39
N PHE A 12 29.71 -23.37 -22.60
CA PHE A 12 28.70 -23.48 -21.54
C PHE A 12 28.92 -22.47 -20.40
N PHE A 13 30.18 -22.18 -20.05
CA PHE A 13 30.51 -21.14 -19.07
C PHE A 13 30.22 -19.73 -19.58
N LEU A 14 30.39 -19.49 -20.88
CA LEU A 14 30.09 -18.21 -21.52
C LEU A 14 28.58 -17.95 -21.66
N LEU A 15 27.77 -19.00 -21.73
CA LEU A 15 26.30 -18.89 -21.80
C LEU A 15 25.65 -18.56 -20.44
N LEU A 16 26.32 -18.86 -19.32
CA LEU A 16 25.83 -18.55 -17.98
C LEU A 16 26.08 -17.07 -17.57
N ALA A 17 27.06 -16.41 -18.18
CA ALA A 17 27.42 -15.01 -17.91
C ALA A 17 26.53 -13.99 -18.64
N GLY A 18 25.62 -14.47 -19.50
CA GLY A 18 24.79 -13.65 -20.38
C GLY A 18 23.34 -13.44 -19.90
N PHE A 19 22.97 -13.79 -18.66
CA PHE A 19 21.66 -13.42 -18.14
C PHE A 19 21.64 -11.91 -17.90
N PRO A 20 20.92 -11.10 -18.72
CA PRO A 20 20.71 -9.70 -18.37
C PRO A 20 19.88 -9.72 -17.09
N GLY A 21 20.54 -9.42 -15.96
CA GLY A 21 19.83 -9.13 -14.73
C GLY A 21 18.87 -8.00 -15.07
N TYR A 22 17.56 -8.29 -15.03
CA TYR A 22 16.53 -7.27 -15.10
C TYR A 22 16.69 -6.39 -13.86
N ALA A 23 17.60 -5.42 -13.91
CA ALA A 23 17.68 -4.36 -12.94
C ALA A 23 16.33 -3.63 -13.01
N GLN A 24 15.56 -3.74 -11.94
CA GLN A 24 14.31 -3.00 -11.85
C GLN A 24 14.66 -1.51 -11.93
N PRO A 25 13.92 -0.70 -12.71
CA PRO A 25 14.13 0.73 -12.71
C PRO A 25 13.79 1.27 -11.33
N ALA A 26 14.81 1.58 -10.53
CA ALA A 26 14.64 2.38 -9.34
C ALA A 26 14.29 3.80 -9.81
N GLU A 27 13.00 4.14 -9.81
CA GLU A 27 12.56 5.51 -10.05
C GLU A 27 13.18 6.41 -8.97
N LYS A 28 13.97 7.40 -9.39
CA LYS A 28 14.49 8.42 -8.46
C LYS A 28 13.30 9.19 -7.89
N PRO A 29 13.24 9.42 -6.57
CA PRO A 29 12.14 10.16 -5.96
C PRO A 29 12.07 11.55 -6.60
N SER A 30 10.87 11.93 -7.05
CA SER A 30 10.65 13.24 -7.66
C SER A 30 10.94 14.37 -6.67
N THR A 31 11.19 15.58 -7.16
CA THR A 31 11.39 16.76 -6.30
C THR A 31 10.20 16.97 -5.35
N ASP A 32 8.98 16.67 -5.83
CA ASP A 32 7.76 16.73 -5.01
C ASP A 32 7.80 15.72 -3.85
N GLU A 33 8.31 14.50 -4.07
CA GLU A 33 8.43 13.47 -3.01
C GLU A 33 9.44 13.86 -1.94
N GLN A 34 10.59 14.41 -2.35
CA GLN A 34 11.63 14.85 -1.41
C GLN A 34 11.12 16.01 -0.55
N LEU A 35 10.48 17.00 -1.17
CA LEU A 35 9.90 18.13 -0.45
C LEU A 35 8.77 17.69 0.48
N ALA A 36 7.86 16.83 0.01
CA ALA A 36 6.78 16.30 0.85
C ALA A 36 7.32 15.59 2.10
N ALA A 37 8.32 14.73 1.92
CA ALA A 37 8.95 14.01 3.02
C ALA A 37 9.66 14.97 4.00
N GLN A 38 10.36 15.97 3.47
CA GLN A 38 11.04 16.98 4.30
C GLN A 38 10.05 17.78 5.15
N TYR A 39 8.97 18.30 4.55
CA TYR A 39 7.93 19.03 5.29
C TYR A 39 7.22 18.13 6.31
N TYR A 40 6.95 16.87 5.97
CA TYR A 40 6.36 15.92 6.90
C TYR A 40 7.25 15.64 8.11
N GLN A 41 8.55 15.45 7.88
CA GLN A 41 9.54 15.24 8.93
C GLN A 41 9.74 16.49 9.81
N ALA A 42 9.61 17.68 9.22
CA ALA A 42 9.63 18.95 9.94
C ALA A 42 8.35 19.22 10.75
N GLY A 43 7.29 18.40 10.60
CA GLY A 43 5.99 18.63 11.23
C GLY A 43 5.15 19.72 10.55
N GLU A 44 5.60 20.23 9.40
CA GLU A 44 4.90 21.23 8.59
C GLU A 44 3.81 20.56 7.73
N TYR A 45 2.82 19.97 8.39
CA TYR A 45 1.80 19.13 7.76
C TYR A 45 0.94 19.88 6.74
N GLU A 46 0.69 21.18 6.93
CA GLU A 46 -0.06 22.01 5.97
C GLU A 46 0.66 22.13 4.63
N LYS A 47 1.98 22.32 4.63
CA LYS A 47 2.78 22.37 3.40
C LYS A 47 2.88 20.97 2.79
N ALA A 48 3.19 19.97 3.62
CA ALA A 48 3.26 18.58 3.17
C ALA A 48 1.96 18.11 2.51
N LEU A 49 0.80 18.53 3.01
CA LEU A 49 -0.52 18.21 2.48
C LEU A 49 -0.63 18.56 1.00
N VAL A 50 -0.16 19.74 0.59
CA VAL A 50 -0.24 20.22 -0.80
C VAL A 50 0.58 19.33 -1.72
N TYR A 51 1.77 18.90 -1.30
CA TYR A 51 2.61 18.01 -2.10
C TYR A 51 2.03 16.59 -2.16
N TYR A 52 1.60 16.03 -1.02
CA TYR A 52 1.00 14.70 -0.99
C TYR A 52 -0.33 14.62 -1.75
N GLU A 53 -1.12 15.70 -1.80
CA GLU A 53 -2.30 15.76 -2.65
C GLU A 53 -1.95 15.63 -4.14
N ARG A 54 -0.92 16.36 -4.61
CA ARG A 54 -0.43 16.27 -5.99
C ARG A 54 0.15 14.90 -6.30
N LEU A 55 0.97 14.36 -5.39
CA LEU A 55 1.58 13.04 -5.55
C LEU A 55 0.51 11.96 -5.62
N PHE A 56 -0.48 12.01 -4.74
CA PHE A 56 -1.60 11.08 -4.74
C PHE A 56 -2.47 11.21 -5.99
N GLY A 57 -2.67 12.43 -6.48
CA GLY A 57 -3.37 12.69 -7.75
C GLY A 57 -2.63 12.12 -8.97
N LYS A 58 -1.29 12.18 -8.99
CA LYS A 58 -0.46 11.63 -10.06
C LYS A 58 -0.38 10.09 -9.99
N LYS A 59 -0.12 9.55 -8.80
CA LYS A 59 0.08 8.12 -8.54
C LYS A 59 -0.72 7.73 -7.29
N PRO A 60 -1.92 7.15 -7.42
CA PRO A 60 -2.78 6.80 -6.28
C PRO A 60 -2.32 5.51 -5.60
N ILE A 61 -1.11 5.51 -5.03
CA ILE A 61 -0.53 4.38 -4.30
C ILE A 61 -0.75 4.53 -2.78
N ALA A 62 -0.74 3.41 -2.07
CA ALA A 62 -0.98 3.37 -0.62
C ALA A 62 -0.01 4.25 0.18
N LEU A 63 1.26 4.35 -0.25
CA LEU A 63 2.27 5.18 0.40
C LEU A 63 1.84 6.65 0.49
N TYR A 64 1.50 7.27 -0.65
CA TYR A 64 1.10 8.67 -0.68
C TYR A 64 -0.27 8.87 -0.02
N TYR A 65 -1.19 7.91 -0.13
CA TYR A 65 -2.45 7.95 0.60
C TYR A 65 -2.23 8.01 2.12
N ASN A 66 -1.34 7.18 2.67
CA ASN A 66 -1.11 7.11 4.12
C ASN A 66 -0.55 8.43 4.66
N TYR A 67 0.44 9.00 3.97
CA TYR A 67 0.99 10.32 4.36
C TYR A 67 -0.03 11.43 4.17
N TYR A 68 -0.78 11.40 3.06
CA TYR A 68 -1.81 12.38 2.79
C TYR A 68 -2.90 12.38 3.88
N LEU A 69 -3.38 11.20 4.28
CA LEU A 69 -4.34 11.04 5.36
C LEU A 69 -3.76 11.51 6.70
N SER A 70 -2.52 11.13 7.01
CA SER A 70 -1.85 11.57 8.23
C SER A 70 -1.76 13.10 8.32
N CYS A 71 -1.37 13.76 7.23
CA CYS A 71 -1.35 15.22 7.15
C CYS A 71 -2.75 15.82 7.37
N MET A 72 -3.78 15.29 6.70
CA MET A 72 -5.16 15.78 6.86
C MET A 72 -5.65 15.67 8.31
N LEU A 73 -5.30 14.59 9.00
CA LEU A 73 -5.65 14.41 10.41
C LEU A 73 -4.89 15.38 11.31
N ALA A 74 -3.59 15.61 11.03
CA ALA A 74 -2.76 16.53 11.82
C ALA A 74 -3.22 17.99 11.72
N VAL A 75 -3.70 18.42 10.54
CA VAL A 75 -4.25 19.77 10.31
C VAL A 75 -5.74 19.87 10.65
N ASN A 76 -6.36 18.80 11.16
CA ASN A 76 -7.79 18.71 11.48
C ASN A 76 -8.73 18.94 10.28
N ASP A 77 -8.30 18.68 9.04
CA ASP A 77 -9.16 18.70 7.86
C ASP A 77 -9.93 17.38 7.70
N PHE A 78 -10.81 17.13 8.66
CA PHE A 78 -11.57 15.88 8.72
C PHE A 78 -12.56 15.73 7.56
N LYS A 79 -13.10 16.84 7.05
CA LYS A 79 -14.06 16.83 5.93
C LYS A 79 -13.39 16.33 4.65
N LYS A 80 -12.16 16.79 4.38
CA LYS A 80 -11.40 16.30 3.21
C LYS A 80 -10.94 14.86 3.43
N ALA A 81 -10.45 14.53 4.63
CA ALA A 81 -10.05 13.18 4.99
C ALA A 81 -11.19 12.18 4.74
N GLU A 82 -12.39 12.45 5.25
CA GLU A 82 -13.56 11.59 5.10
C GLU A 82 -13.89 11.32 3.62
N LYS A 83 -13.86 12.36 2.77
CA LYS A 83 -14.13 12.22 1.33
C LYS A 83 -13.08 11.34 0.64
N VAL A 84 -11.80 11.52 0.98
CA VAL A 84 -10.71 10.75 0.38
C VAL A 84 -10.81 9.29 0.81
N VAL A 85 -11.01 9.01 2.10
CA VAL A 85 -11.12 7.64 2.60
C VAL A 85 -12.37 6.93 2.07
N LYS A 86 -13.52 7.61 2.01
CA LYS A 86 -14.74 7.04 1.39
C LYS A 86 -14.52 6.65 -0.07
N ARG A 87 -13.73 7.43 -0.82
CA ARG A 87 -13.34 7.07 -2.18
C ARG A 87 -12.49 5.80 -2.21
N GLN A 88 -11.54 5.65 -1.28
CA GLN A 88 -10.72 4.43 -1.19
C GLN A 88 -11.55 3.20 -0.82
N VAL A 89 -12.47 3.32 0.16
CA VAL A 89 -13.39 2.23 0.53
C VAL A 89 -14.21 1.76 -0.68
N ARG A 90 -14.65 2.68 -1.54
CA ARG A 90 -15.40 2.34 -2.75
C ARG A 90 -14.51 1.70 -3.82
N ASN A 91 -13.29 2.19 -4.00
CA ASN A 91 -12.36 1.68 -5.01
C ASN A 91 -11.79 0.30 -4.63
N PHE A 92 -11.57 0.07 -3.33
CA PHE A 92 -10.98 -1.14 -2.78
C PHE A 92 -11.94 -1.77 -1.76
N PRO A 93 -13.09 -2.29 -2.21
CA PRO A 93 -14.08 -2.81 -1.29
C PRO A 93 -13.52 -3.97 -0.45
N TYR A 94 -12.63 -4.82 -0.98
CA TYR A 94 -12.11 -5.96 -0.22
C TYR A 94 -11.02 -5.58 0.80
N ASP A 95 -10.42 -4.40 0.68
CA ASP A 95 -9.41 -3.93 1.62
C ASP A 95 -10.09 -3.21 2.79
N LEU A 96 -10.19 -3.94 3.91
CA LEU A 96 -10.81 -3.45 5.13
C LEU A 96 -9.99 -2.36 5.82
N SER A 97 -8.73 -2.15 5.43
CA SER A 97 -7.85 -1.13 6.02
C SER A 97 -8.43 0.27 5.82
N TYR A 98 -8.99 0.55 4.64
CA TYR A 98 -9.65 1.83 4.35
C TYR A 98 -10.93 2.03 5.16
N GLN A 99 -11.64 0.94 5.51
CA GLN A 99 -12.83 1.03 6.37
C GLN A 99 -12.43 1.36 7.81
N VAL A 100 -11.31 0.80 8.29
CA VAL A 100 -10.72 1.15 9.58
C VAL A 100 -10.24 2.61 9.58
N ASP A 101 -9.59 3.07 8.52
CA ASP A 101 -9.20 4.48 8.37
C ASP A 101 -10.39 5.43 8.44
N LEU A 102 -11.54 5.06 7.87
CA LEU A 102 -12.75 5.88 7.96
C LEU A 102 -13.21 6.01 9.41
N GLY A 103 -13.16 4.91 10.16
CA GLY A 103 -13.42 4.92 11.61
C GLY A 103 -12.42 5.81 12.38
N ARG A 104 -11.13 5.79 11.99
CA ARG A 104 -10.10 6.67 12.57
C ARG A 104 -10.37 8.15 12.31
N VAL A 105 -10.81 8.51 11.09
CA VAL A 105 -11.21 9.88 10.75
C VAL A 105 -12.39 10.34 11.59
N TYR A 106 -13.46 9.53 11.69
CA TYR A 106 -14.61 9.87 12.52
C TYR A 106 -14.26 10.06 13.99
N ARG A 107 -13.38 9.21 14.53
CA ARG A 107 -12.89 9.36 15.91
C ARG A 107 -12.12 10.67 16.11
N ALA A 108 -11.23 11.01 15.17
CA ALA A 108 -10.48 12.26 15.22
C ALA A 108 -11.41 13.49 15.10
N ALA A 109 -12.50 13.37 14.35
CA ALA A 109 -13.53 14.40 14.20
C ALA A 109 -14.50 14.50 15.40
N GLY A 110 -14.36 13.67 16.43
CA GLY A 110 -15.28 13.61 17.58
C GLY A 110 -16.60 12.88 17.32
N GLU A 111 -16.75 12.23 16.16
CA GLU A 111 -17.94 11.49 15.76
C GLU A 111 -17.90 10.03 16.26
N GLU A 112 -17.79 9.84 17.57
CA GLU A 112 -17.53 8.54 18.21
C GLU A 112 -18.56 7.46 17.83
N GLU A 113 -19.84 7.81 17.76
CA GLU A 113 -20.91 6.88 17.39
C GLU A 113 -20.76 6.35 15.95
N LYS A 114 -20.37 7.22 15.00
CA LYS A 114 -20.10 6.80 13.62
C LYS A 114 -18.82 5.98 13.54
N SER A 115 -17.82 6.33 14.34
CA SER A 115 -16.57 5.57 14.42
C SER A 115 -16.80 4.13 14.86
N LYS A 116 -17.52 3.93 15.99
CA LYS A 116 -17.87 2.61 16.51
C LYS A 116 -18.64 1.76 15.51
N LYS A 117 -19.68 2.34 14.88
CA LYS A 117 -20.45 1.68 13.82
C LYS A 117 -19.54 1.20 12.68
N THR A 118 -18.66 2.09 12.21
CA THR A 118 -17.73 1.78 11.12
C THR A 118 -16.77 0.63 11.50
N PHE A 119 -16.25 0.60 12.73
CA PHE A 119 -15.39 -0.50 13.19
C PHE A 119 -16.14 -1.82 13.31
N VAL A 120 -17.36 -1.82 13.83
CA VAL A 120 -18.19 -3.02 13.92
C VAL A 120 -18.50 -3.57 12.53
N GLU A 121 -18.82 -2.71 11.56
CA GLU A 121 -19.02 -3.12 10.18
C GLU A 121 -17.76 -3.75 9.58
N ALA A 122 -16.58 -3.17 9.80
CA ALA A 122 -15.31 -3.73 9.33
C ALA A 122 -15.03 -5.12 9.92
N ILE A 123 -15.30 -5.31 11.22
CA ILE A 123 -15.16 -6.60 11.91
C ILE A 123 -16.14 -7.63 11.33
N ASN A 124 -17.40 -7.26 11.18
CA ASN A 124 -18.43 -8.15 10.64
C ASN A 124 -18.11 -8.56 9.21
N ARG A 125 -17.58 -7.64 8.41
CA ARG A 125 -17.15 -7.91 7.05
C ARG A 125 -15.95 -8.86 7.02
N ARG A 126 -14.95 -8.65 7.87
CA ARG A 126 -13.82 -9.59 8.05
C ARG A 126 -14.31 -10.99 8.40
N LYS A 127 -15.24 -11.12 9.35
CA LYS A 127 -15.82 -12.41 9.76
C LYS A 127 -16.53 -13.11 8.61
N ARG A 128 -17.20 -12.38 7.71
CA ARG A 128 -17.84 -12.96 6.51
C ARG A 128 -16.82 -13.44 5.48
N LEU A 129 -15.72 -12.72 5.32
CA LEU A 129 -14.62 -13.09 4.43
C LEU A 129 -13.82 -14.28 4.96
N TRP A 130 -13.66 -14.38 6.28
CA TRP A 130 -13.07 -15.53 6.95
C TRP A 130 -14.05 -16.70 6.93
N LYS A 131 -14.00 -17.55 5.90
CA LYS A 131 -14.56 -18.90 5.99
C LYS A 131 -13.50 -19.82 6.58
N PRO A 132 -13.76 -20.55 7.68
CA PRO A 132 -12.86 -21.60 8.12
C PRO A 132 -12.67 -22.59 6.98
N SER A 133 -11.44 -23.05 6.75
CA SER A 133 -11.13 -24.07 5.75
C SER A 133 -11.68 -25.44 6.17
N THR A 134 -13.01 -25.60 6.25
CA THR A 134 -13.65 -26.91 6.37
C THR A 134 -13.70 -27.57 5.00
N ARG A 135 -12.53 -27.96 4.51
CA ARG A 135 -12.40 -29.02 3.51
C ARG A 135 -11.08 -29.75 3.70
N CYS A 136 -10.82 -30.23 4.92
CA CYS A 136 -10.09 -31.48 5.04
C CYS A 136 -11.02 -32.54 4.45
N SER A 137 -10.81 -32.88 3.17
CA SER A 137 -11.35 -34.11 2.61
C SER A 137 -10.94 -35.25 3.54
N PRO A 138 -11.83 -36.15 3.96
CA PRO A 138 -11.40 -37.34 4.64
C PRO A 138 -10.49 -38.07 3.67
N THR A 139 -9.18 -38.08 3.95
CA THR A 139 -8.25 -38.99 3.30
C THR A 139 -8.86 -40.37 3.49
N ARG A 140 -9.35 -40.92 2.38
CA ARG A 140 -9.92 -42.26 2.28
C ARG A 140 -8.87 -43.22 2.84
N THR A 141 -9.03 -43.61 4.09
CA THR A 141 -8.33 -44.76 4.66
C THR A 141 -8.72 -45.96 3.81
N ARG A 142 -7.70 -46.57 3.21
CA ARG A 142 -7.79 -47.88 2.59
C ARG A 142 -6.83 -48.78 3.34
#